data_AF-A0AAD5KJM2-F1
#
_entry.id   AF-A0AAD5KJM2-F1
#
_cell.length_a   1.000
_cell.length_b   1.000
_cell.length_c   1.000
_cell.angle_alpha   90.00
_cell.angle_beta   90.00
_cell.angle_gamma   90.00
#
_symmetry.space_group_name_H-M   'P 1'
#
loop_
_entity.id
_entity.type
_entity.pdbx_description
1 polymer ?
#
loop_
_entity_poly.entity_id
_entity_poly.type
_entity_poly.pdbx_seq_one_letter_code
_entity_poly.pdbx_strand_id
1 'polypeptide(L)'
;MVALGEVYTGAFTNSDELWKRLNDAGNMTLDPFWRMPLDDGYLMEMKESDVADLNNLGKGRPGGAASAAAFLSQFVEGLDKEKLGKLQHPAWAHLDIAGTMDAAAT
;
A
#
# COMPACT_ATOMS: atom_id res chain seq x y z
N MET A 1 3.61 5.11 11.30
CA MET A 1 4.22 5.31 12.63
C MET A 1 5.04 4.12 13.13
N VAL A 2 4.47 2.96 13.49
CA VAL A 2 5.25 1.86 14.12
C VAL A 2 6.33 1.26 13.22
N ALA A 3 6.10 1.17 11.90
CA ALA A 3 7.03 0.53 10.97
C ALA A 3 8.20 1.41 10.53
N LEU A 4 7.95 2.70 10.25
CA LEU A 4 8.92 3.62 9.62
C LEU A 4 9.18 4.91 10.41
N GLY A 5 8.53 5.09 11.56
CA GLY A 5 8.60 6.34 12.32
C GLY A 5 7.98 7.51 11.56
N GLU A 6 8.63 8.67 11.64
CA GLU A 6 8.21 9.97 11.09
C GLU A 6 9.05 10.42 9.89
N VAL A 7 10.10 9.67 9.54
CA VAL A 7 11.08 10.09 8.53
C VAL A 7 10.68 9.65 7.12
N TYR A 8 10.10 8.45 6.98
CA TYR A 8 9.76 7.88 5.69
C TYR A 8 8.26 7.70 5.54
N THR A 9 7.73 8.12 4.39
CA THR A 9 6.39 7.73 3.95
C THR A 9 6.42 6.30 3.41
N GLY A 10 5.52 5.43 3.88
CA GLY A 10 5.42 4.06 3.38
C GLY A 10 4.72 4.02 2.03
N ALA A 11 5.37 3.45 1.01
CA ALA A 11 4.82 3.36 -0.35
C ALA A 11 4.58 1.90 -0.76
N PHE A 12 3.32 1.57 -1.06
CA PHE A 12 2.90 0.29 -1.60
C PHE A 12 2.56 0.48 -3.08
N THR A 13 3.17 -0.30 -3.98
CA THR A 13 2.88 -0.16 -5.42
C THR A 13 3.04 -1.47 -6.18
N ASN A 14 2.19 -1.62 -7.20
CA ASN A 14 2.20 -2.73 -8.14
C ASN A 14 3.16 -2.50 -9.34
N SER A 15 3.84 -1.35 -9.41
CA SER A 15 4.66 -0.96 -10.56
C SER A 15 6.04 -0.49 -10.12
N ASP A 16 7.08 -1.17 -10.64
CA ASP A 16 8.48 -0.80 -10.40
C ASP A 16 8.83 0.56 -11.02
N GLU A 17 8.22 0.91 -12.14
CA GLU A 17 8.40 2.21 -12.78
C GLU A 17 7.84 3.34 -11.91
N LEU A 18 6.64 3.14 -11.36
CA LEU A 18 6.02 4.10 -10.46
C LEU A 18 6.81 4.24 -9.16
N TRP A 19 7.29 3.12 -8.59
CA TRP A 19 8.20 3.13 -7.45
C TRP A 19 9.44 3.99 -7.72
N LYS A 20 10.11 3.78 -8.86
CA LYS A 20 11.32 4.53 -9.21
C LYS A 20 11.04 6.04 -9.25
N ARG A 21 9.95 6.44 -9.90
CA ARG A 21 9.56 7.86 -10.00
C ARG A 21 9.27 8.48 -8.64
N LEU A 22 8.59 7.75 -7.75
CA LEU A 22 8.34 8.21 -6.37
C LEU A 22 9.65 8.34 -5.59
N ASN A 23 10.51 7.33 -5.64
CA ASN A 23 11.79 7.33 -4.95
C ASN A 23 12.70 8.48 -5.42
N ASP A 24 12.81 8.69 -6.74
CA ASP A 24 13.59 9.78 -7.31
C ASP A 24 13.04 11.15 -6.87
N ALA A 25 11.72 11.33 -6.89
CA ALA A 25 11.07 12.56 -6.42
C ALA A 25 11.32 12.83 -4.93
N GLY A 26 11.15 11.82 -4.07
CA GLY A 26 11.36 11.95 -2.63
C GLY A 26 12.81 12.31 -2.28
N ASN A 27 13.78 11.75 -3.02
CA ASN A 27 15.19 12.12 -2.87
C ASN A 27 15.46 13.58 -3.29
N MET A 28 14.78 14.07 -4.34
CA MET A 28 14.93 15.46 -4.80
C MET A 28 14.29 16.48 -3.84
N THR A 29 13.16 16.12 -3.22
CA THR A 29 12.41 17.02 -2.32
C THR A 29 12.83 16.92 -0.86
N LEU A 30 13.73 15.98 -0.53
CA LEU A 30 14.11 15.64 0.84
C LEU A 30 12.92 15.15 1.69
N ASP A 31 11.93 14.52 1.04
CA ASP A 31 10.77 13.88 1.67
C ASP A 31 10.73 12.41 1.21
N PRO A 32 11.46 11.52 1.91
CA PRO A 32 11.81 10.22 1.34
C PRO A 32 10.68 9.18 1.50
N PHE A 33 10.58 8.30 0.51
CA PHE A 33 9.67 7.15 0.52
C PHE A 33 10.41 5.86 0.86
N TRP A 34 9.71 4.92 1.49
CA TRP A 34 10.19 3.55 1.68
C TRP A 34 9.24 2.56 1.02
N ARG A 35 9.76 1.67 0.18
CA ARG A 35 8.93 0.66 -0.49
C ARG A 35 8.52 -0.43 0.48
N MET A 36 7.21 -0.64 0.58
CA MET A 36 6.59 -1.66 1.40
C MET A 36 6.03 -2.80 0.52
N PRO A 37 5.97 -4.04 1.04
CA PRO A 37 5.51 -5.19 0.27
C PRO A 37 3.99 -5.13 0.03
N LEU A 38 3.57 -5.42 -1.20
CA LEU A 38 2.17 -5.66 -1.58
C LEU A 38 2.04 -7.14 -1.97
N ASP A 39 1.86 -7.99 -0.96
CA ASP A 39 1.84 -9.46 -1.12
C ASP A 39 0.43 -10.04 -0.93
N ASP A 40 0.10 -11.07 -1.71
CA ASP A 40 -1.21 -11.74 -1.67
C ASP A 40 -1.48 -12.40 -0.30
N GLY A 41 -0.44 -12.71 0.49
CA GLY A 41 -0.56 -13.22 1.85
C GLY A 41 -1.31 -12.27 2.79
N TYR A 42 -1.15 -10.95 2.63
CA TYR A 42 -1.89 -9.96 3.41
C TYR A 42 -3.35 -9.83 2.97
N LEU A 43 -3.63 -10.09 1.69
CA LEU A 43 -4.99 -10.08 1.15
C LEU A 43 -5.80 -11.27 1.65
N MET A 44 -5.16 -12.43 1.83
CA MET A 44 -5.83 -13.64 2.33
C MET A 44 -6.52 -13.37 3.67
N GLU A 45 -5.86 -12.64 4.58
CA GLU A 45 -6.44 -12.26 5.87
C GLU A 45 -7.71 -11.40 5.72
N MET A 46 -7.80 -10.58 4.67
CA MET A 46 -8.99 -9.73 4.43
C MET A 46 -10.16 -10.54 3.85
N LYS A 47 -9.88 -11.60 3.09
CA LYS A 47 -10.92 -12.43 2.43
C LYS A 47 -11.60 -13.42 3.38
N GLU A 48 -11.10 -13.61 4.59
CA GLU A 48 -11.66 -14.52 5.58
C GLU A 48 -12.87 -13.92 6.32
N SER A 49 -13.96 -13.65 5.59
CA SER A 49 -15.23 -13.16 6.13
C SER A 49 -16.35 -14.17 5.92
N ASP A 50 -17.15 -14.41 6.96
CA ASP A 50 -18.28 -15.36 6.89
C ASP A 50 -19.52 -14.76 6.21
N VAL A 51 -19.56 -13.43 6.04
CA VAL A 51 -20.79 -12.69 5.67
C VAL A 51 -20.60 -11.69 4.53
N ALA A 52 -19.38 -11.41 4.12
CA ALA A 52 -19.04 -10.42 3.10
C ALA A 52 -17.86 -10.90 2.24
N ASP A 53 -17.61 -10.21 1.12
CA ASP A 53 -16.48 -10.56 0.24
C ASP A 53 -15.13 -10.21 0.88
N LEU A 54 -15.09 -9.18 1.74
CA LEU A 54 -13.88 -8.68 2.39
C LEU A 54 -14.20 -8.16 3.80
N ASN A 55 -13.29 -8.40 4.74
CA ASN A 55 -13.18 -7.69 6.01
C ASN A 55 -12.31 -6.44 5.84
N ASN A 56 -12.64 -5.37 6.55
CA ASN A 56 -11.87 -4.12 6.55
C ASN A 56 -10.68 -4.13 7.53
N LEU A 57 -10.52 -5.20 8.31
CA LEU A 57 -9.45 -5.41 9.28
C LEU A 57 -8.97 -6.85 9.21
N GLY A 58 -7.67 -7.05 9.36
CA GLY A 58 -7.08 -8.39 9.50
C GLY A 58 -7.36 -9.01 10.85
N LYS A 59 -7.16 -10.32 10.94
CA LYS A 59 -7.37 -11.10 12.17
C LYS A 59 -6.38 -10.75 13.29
N GLY A 60 -5.26 -10.11 12.96
CA GLY A 60 -4.18 -9.79 13.88
C GLY A 60 -3.67 -8.35 13.80
N ARG A 61 -2.81 -7.99 14.76
CA ARG A 61 -2.07 -6.72 14.80
C ARG A 61 -0.83 -6.63 13.87
N PRO A 62 -0.06 -7.71 13.63
CA PRO A 62 1.11 -7.63 12.76
C PRO A 62 0.74 -7.27 11.33
N GLY A 63 1.59 -6.51 10.63
CA GLY A 63 1.40 -6.24 9.20
C GLY A 63 0.25 -5.29 8.85
N GLY A 64 -0.36 -4.59 9.81
CA GLY A 64 -1.58 -3.79 9.58
C GLY A 64 -1.53 -2.82 8.40
N ALA A 65 -0.40 -2.14 8.14
CA ALA A 65 -0.25 -1.25 6.99
C ALA A 65 -0.28 -2.03 5.65
N ALA A 66 0.34 -3.22 5.60
CA ALA A 66 0.34 -4.06 4.42
C ALA A 66 -1.04 -4.69 4.18
N SER A 67 -1.73 -5.13 5.23
CA SER A 67 -3.10 -5.62 5.17
C SER A 67 -4.09 -4.52 4.71
N ALA A 68 -3.93 -3.28 5.17
CA ALA A 68 -4.72 -2.15 4.70
C ALA A 68 -4.45 -1.83 3.22
N ALA A 69 -3.17 -1.81 2.79
CA ALA A 69 -2.83 -1.61 1.38
C ALA A 69 -3.38 -2.74 0.49
N ALA A 70 -3.33 -3.99 0.96
CA ALA A 70 -3.90 -5.14 0.28
C ALA A 70 -5.43 -5.04 0.15
N PHE A 71 -6.13 -4.60 1.20
CA PHE A 71 -7.56 -4.30 1.14
C PHE A 71 -7.88 -3.24 0.07
N LEU A 72 -7.16 -2.12 0.05
CA LEU A 72 -7.37 -1.05 -0.93
C LEU A 72 -7.13 -1.51 -2.38
N SER A 73 -6.17 -2.41 -2.60
CA SER A 73 -5.86 -2.94 -3.93
C SER A 73 -7.05 -3.63 -4.62
N GLN A 74 -8.01 -4.17 -3.85
CA GLN A 74 -9.21 -4.83 -4.39
C GLN A 74 -10.20 -3.87 -5.04
N PHE A 75 -10.10 -2.57 -4.73
CA PHE A 75 -10.95 -1.52 -5.28
C PHE A 75 -10.30 -0.77 -6.44
N VAL A 76 -9.07 -1.13 -6.81
CA VAL A 76 -8.40 -0.55 -7.98
C VAL A 76 -8.81 -1.35 -9.22
N GLU A 77 -9.61 -0.73 -10.08
CA GLU A 77 -10.08 -1.33 -11.32
C GLU A 77 -8.90 -1.81 -12.18
N GLY A 78 -9.00 -3.02 -12.72
CA GLY A 78 -7.93 -3.63 -13.53
C GLY A 78 -6.80 -4.28 -12.73
N LEU A 79 -6.85 -4.32 -11.39
CA LEU A 79 -5.92 -5.14 -10.58
C LEU A 79 -6.47 -6.52 -10.22
N ASP A 80 -7.76 -6.75 -10.43
CA ASP A 80 -8.37 -8.07 -10.32
C ASP A 80 -7.89 -8.99 -11.46
N LYS A 81 -7.04 -9.96 -11.11
CA LYS A 81 -6.44 -10.94 -12.02
C LYS A 81 -7.50 -11.81 -12.73
N GLU A 82 -8.70 -11.97 -12.16
CA GLU A 82 -9.76 -12.80 -12.74
C GLU A 82 -10.67 -12.03 -13.70
N LYS A 83 -10.82 -10.71 -13.50
CA LYS A 83 -11.59 -9.84 -14.40
C LYS A 83 -10.76 -9.30 -15.57
N LEU A 84 -9.65 -9.95 -15.90
CA LEU A 84 -8.65 -9.48 -16.87
C LEU A 84 -9.14 -9.56 -18.33
N GLY A 85 -10.12 -8.73 -18.66
CA GLY A 85 -10.49 -8.37 -20.02
C GLY A 85 -9.88 -7.02 -20.38
N LYS A 86 -8.78 -7.03 -21.14
CA LYS A 86 -8.20 -5.92 -21.94
C LYS A 86 -7.91 -4.55 -21.28
N LEU A 87 -8.25 -4.31 -20.03
CA LEU A 87 -7.87 -3.09 -19.32
C LEU A 87 -6.40 -3.23 -18.88
N GLN A 88 -5.55 -2.33 -19.40
CA GLN A 88 -4.17 -2.17 -18.92
C GLN A 88 -4.20 -1.97 -17.40
N HIS A 89 -3.43 -2.77 -16.67
CA HIS A 89 -3.21 -2.56 -15.23
C HIS A 89 -2.81 -1.09 -14.98
N PRO A 90 -3.62 -0.27 -14.32
CA PRO A 90 -3.19 1.08 -14.00
C PRO A 90 -2.02 0.99 -13.01
N ALA A 91 -0.93 1.71 -13.32
CA ALA A 91 0.16 1.88 -12.36
C ALA A 91 -0.41 2.59 -11.12
N TRP A 92 -0.40 1.90 -9.98
CA TRP A 92 -1.04 2.35 -8.75
C TRP A 92 -0.04 2.34 -7.59
N ALA A 93 -0.15 3.35 -6.74
CA ALA A 93 0.56 3.41 -5.47
C ALA A 93 -0.37 3.91 -4.35
N HIS A 94 -0.24 3.30 -3.18
CA HIS A 94 -0.77 3.81 -1.93
C HIS A 94 0.38 4.35 -1.09
N LEU A 95 0.23 5.59 -0.61
CA LEU A 95 1.17 6.26 0.28
C LEU A 95 0.54 6.34 1.67
N ASP A 96 1.11 5.60 2.63
CA ASP A 96 0.74 5.67 4.03
C ASP A 96 1.56 6.76 4.72
N ILE A 97 0.93 7.93 4.86
CA ILE A 97 1.50 9.14 5.46
C ILE A 97 1.21 9.25 6.96
N ALA A 98 0.65 8.22 7.60
CA ALA A 98 0.33 8.30 9.03
C ALA A 98 1.57 8.53 9.91
N GLY A 99 2.76 8.13 9.44
CA GLY A 99 4.04 8.43 10.11
C GLY A 99 4.50 9.87 9.90
N THR A 100 4.39 10.37 8.67
CA THR A 100 4.89 11.68 8.22
C THR A 100 3.85 12.80 8.35
N MET A 101 2.76 12.56 9.10
CA MET A 101 1.64 13.49 9.27
C MET A 101 2.04 14.75 10.03
N ASP A 102 2.86 14.61 11.08
CA ASP A 102 3.33 15.72 11.88
C ASP A 102 4.72 16.17 11.38
N ALA A 103 4.96 17.47 11.41
CA ALA A 103 6.31 17.98 11.17
C ALA A 103 7.19 17.56 12.36
N ALA A 104 8.23 16.77 12.09
CA ALA A 104 9.28 16.53 13.07
C ALA A 104 9.75 17.89 13.60
N ALA A 105 9.75 18.08 14.93
CA ALA A 105 10.21 19.31 15.55
C ALA A 105 11.68 19.54 15.17
N THR A 106 11.93 20.35 14.15
CA THR A 106 13.25 20.86 13.76
C THR A 106 13.66 21.98 14.68
#